data_AF-A0A971B3U7-F1
#
_entry.id   AF-A0A971B3U7-F1
#
_cell.length_a   1.000
_cell.length_b   1.000
_cell.length_c   1.000
_cell.angle_alpha   90.00
_cell.angle_beta   90.00
_cell.angle_gamma   90.00
#
_symmetry.space_group_name_H-M   'P 1'
#
loop_
_entity.id
_entity.type
_entity.pdbx_description
1 polymer ?
#
loop_
_entity_poly.entity_id
_entity_poly.type
_entity_poly.pdbx_seq_one_letter_code
_entity_poly.pdbx_strand_id
1 'polypeptide(L)'
;MASALTPREKEIVRLASLGCTDQETARILKLAPSTVNNHKARAMAKLGTDKTALLTRLALKLKVTNMTDKLTTAEKKKSGRKDDGWN
;
A
#
# COMPACT_ATOMS: atom_id res chain seq x y z
N MET A 1 -5.65 12.82 10.83
CA MET A 1 -6.21 11.76 9.95
C MET A 1 -5.15 11.13 9.04
N ALA A 2 -4.43 11.85 8.16
CA ALA A 2 -3.19 11.32 7.52
C ALA A 2 -2.00 11.30 8.48
N SER A 3 -1.98 12.29 9.38
CA SER A 3 -1.01 12.50 10.46
C SER A 3 -1.04 11.41 11.55
N ALA A 4 -2.07 10.55 11.56
CA ALA A 4 -2.18 9.44 12.52
C ALA A 4 -1.51 8.14 12.04
N LEU A 5 -1.20 8.05 10.75
CA LEU A 5 -0.47 6.92 10.20
C LEU A 5 1.02 7.10 10.48
N THR A 6 1.64 6.05 11.00
CA THR A 6 3.09 5.93 11.10
C THR A 6 3.71 5.90 9.70
N PRO A 7 5.02 6.20 9.56
CA PRO A 7 5.70 6.14 8.27
C PRO A 7 5.51 4.79 7.57
N ARG A 8 5.62 3.67 8.30
CA ARG A 8 5.48 2.33 7.73
C ARG A 8 4.06 2.02 7.26
N GLU A 9 3.06 2.47 8.02
CA GLU A 9 1.66 2.33 7.61
C GLU A 9 1.37 3.14 6.33
N LYS A 10 1.95 4.34 6.19
CA LYS A 10 1.81 5.15 4.96
C LYS A 10 2.40 4.44 3.73
N GLU A 11 3.59 3.85 3.87
CA GLU A 11 4.21 3.08 2.79
C GLU A 11 3.34 1.91 2.35
N ILE A 12 2.80 1.15 3.30
CA ILE A 12 1.92 0.01 2.99
C ILE A 12 0.62 0.48 2.36
N VAL A 13 0.00 1.54 2.88
CA VAL A 13 -1.22 2.11 2.30
C VAL A 13 -0.98 2.62 0.87
N ARG A 14 0.16 3.27 0.62
CA ARG A 14 0.57 3.69 -0.73
C ARG A 14 0.70 2.48 -1.66
N LEU A 15 1.49 1.47 -1.30
CA LEU A 15 1.68 0.29 -2.15
C LEU A 15 0.36 -0.47 -2.41
N ALA A 16 -0.48 -0.62 -1.38
CA ALA A 16 -1.80 -1.21 -1.51
C ALA A 16 -2.73 -0.38 -2.44
N SER A 17 -2.67 0.95 -2.37
CA SER A 17 -3.44 1.83 -3.24
C SER A 17 -2.99 1.79 -4.70
N LEU A 18 -1.71 1.45 -4.94
CA LEU A 18 -1.15 1.14 -6.26
C LEU A 18 -1.46 -0.30 -6.72
N GLY A 19 -2.33 -1.00 -6.00
CA GLY A 19 -2.77 -2.35 -6.30
C GLY A 19 -1.82 -3.45 -5.87
N CYS A 20 -0.78 -3.17 -5.06
CA CYS A 20 0.12 -4.20 -4.56
C CYS A 20 -0.61 -5.14 -3.58
N THR A 21 -0.43 -6.44 -3.78
CA THR A 21 -0.82 -7.47 -2.82
C THR A 21 0.08 -7.41 -1.59
N ASP A 22 -0.35 -8.05 -0.50
CA ASP A 22 0.43 -8.11 0.74
C ASP A 22 1.79 -8.81 0.51
N GLN A 23 1.84 -9.79 -0.40
CA GLN A 23 3.06 -10.50 -0.79
C GLN A 23 4.03 -9.60 -1.55
N GLU A 24 3.54 -8.83 -2.52
CA GLU A 24 4.38 -7.90 -3.30
C GLU A 24 4.90 -6.77 -2.42
N THR A 25 4.01 -6.20 -1.60
CA THR A 25 4.35 -5.16 -0.63
C THR A 25 5.44 -5.65 0.33
N ALA A 26 5.33 -6.90 0.79
CA ALA A 26 6.34 -7.54 1.64
C ALA A 26 7.70 -7.65 0.94
N ARG A 27 7.74 -8.07 -0.33
CA ARG A 27 8.98 -8.12 -1.12
C ARG A 27 9.59 -6.72 -1.34
N ILE A 28 8.76 -5.73 -1.67
CA ILE A 28 9.19 -4.34 -1.88
C ILE A 28 9.84 -3.78 -0.62
N LEU A 29 9.18 -3.93 0.53
CA LEU A 29 9.60 -3.39 1.83
C LEU A 29 10.58 -4.29 2.59
N LYS A 30 10.91 -5.48 2.06
CA LYS A 30 11.73 -6.50 2.72
C LYS A 30 11.19 -6.90 4.10
N LEU A 31 9.88 -7.16 4.17
CA LEU A 31 9.17 -7.59 5.37
C LEU A 31 8.56 -8.98 5.18
N ALA A 32 8.11 -9.60 6.27
CA ALA A 32 7.25 -10.77 6.17
C ALA A 32 5.83 -10.35 5.74
N PRO A 33 5.10 -11.17 4.95
CA PRO A 33 3.72 -10.89 4.56
C PRO A 33 2.78 -10.69 5.76
N SER A 34 2.99 -11.45 6.84
CA SER A 34 2.26 -11.29 8.10
C SER A 34 2.48 -9.93 8.76
N THR A 35 3.71 -9.40 8.69
CA THR A 35 4.03 -8.05 9.19
C THR A 35 3.33 -6.98 8.38
N VAL A 36 3.31 -7.11 7.05
CA VAL A 36 2.57 -6.20 6.17
C VAL A 36 1.08 -6.24 6.49
N ASN A 37 0.50 -7.44 6.61
CA ASN A 37 -0.91 -7.60 6.92
C ASN A 37 -1.29 -6.96 8.26
N ASN A 38 -0.48 -7.13 9.31
CA ASN A 38 -0.71 -6.50 10.62
C ASN A 38 -0.65 -4.96 10.53
N HIS A 39 0.37 -4.40 9.86
CA HIS A 39 0.45 -2.96 9.64
C HIS A 39 -0.71 -2.42 8.80
N LYS A 40 -1.11 -3.15 7.76
CA LYS A 40 -2.27 -2.82 6.92
C LYS A 40 -3.56 -2.80 7.75
N ALA A 41 -3.79 -3.82 8.58
CA ALA A 41 -4.95 -3.89 9.47
C ALA A 41 -4.98 -2.71 10.47
N ARG A 42 -3.84 -2.37 11.07
CA ARG A 42 -3.73 -1.20 11.96
C ARG A 42 -3.98 0.12 11.24
N ALA A 43 -3.45 0.27 10.03
CA ALA A 43 -3.70 1.44 9.20
C ALA A 43 -5.19 1.56 8.83
N MET A 44 -5.79 0.46 8.40
CA MET A 44 -7.20 0.34 8.05
C MET A 44 -8.12 0.67 9.25
N ALA A 45 -7.81 0.15 10.44
CA ALA A 45 -8.51 0.50 11.67
C ALA A 45 -8.41 2.01 11.99
N LYS A 46 -7.21 2.61 11.89
CA LYS A 46 -7.01 4.06 12.08
C LYS A 46 -7.77 4.91 11.06
N LEU A 47 -7.94 4.38 9.85
CA LEU A 47 -8.66 5.04 8.76
C LEU A 47 -10.17 4.75 8.78
N GLY A 48 -10.64 3.87 9.67
CA GLY A 48 -12.04 3.49 9.78
C GLY A 48 -12.55 2.75 8.55
N THR A 49 -11.71 1.90 7.93
CA THR A 49 -12.09 1.14 6.74
C THR A 49 -11.59 -0.30 6.79
N ASP A 50 -12.35 -1.21 6.22
CA ASP A 50 -12.05 -2.64 6.04
C ASP A 50 -11.94 -3.04 4.56
N LYS A 51 -12.23 -2.10 3.63
CA LYS A 51 -12.24 -2.34 2.18
C LYS A 51 -11.05 -1.68 1.51
N THR A 52 -10.35 -2.44 0.66
CA THR A 52 -9.22 -1.95 -0.14
C THR A 52 -9.60 -0.81 -1.09
N ALA A 53 -10.78 -0.84 -1.71
CA ALA A 53 -11.25 0.25 -2.57
C ALA A 53 -11.40 1.58 -1.81
N LEU A 54 -11.93 1.51 -0.58
CA LEU A 54 -12.05 2.67 0.30
C LEU A 54 -10.67 3.14 0.79
N LEU A 55 -9.75 2.20 1.05
CA LEU A 55 -8.36 2.50 1.39
C LEU A 55 -7.68 3.33 0.29
N THR A 56 -7.84 2.98 -0.98
CA THR A 56 -7.30 3.73 -2.12
C THR A 56 -7.86 5.15 -2.17
N ARG A 57 -9.19 5.30 -2.03
CA ARG A 57 -9.83 6.63 -2.00
C ARG A 57 -9.33 7.48 -0.83
N LEU A 58 -9.15 6.88 0.35
CA LEU A 58 -8.62 7.56 1.53
C LEU A 58 -7.15 7.93 1.34
N ALA A 59 -6.33 7.06 0.73
CA ALA A 59 -4.93 7.35 0.44
C ALA A 59 -4.77 8.62 -0.43
N LEU A 60 -5.62 8.79 -1.45
CA LEU A 60 -5.68 9.99 -2.28
C LEU A 60 -6.12 11.23 -1.48
N LYS A 61 -7.22 11.12 -0.71
CA LYS A 61 -7.73 12.22 0.12
C LYS A 61 -6.70 12.70 1.15
N LEU A 62 -5.92 11.78 1.69
CA LEU A 62 -4.89 12.01 2.70
C LEU A 62 -3.53 12.38 2.10
N LYS A 63 -3.41 12.48 0.76
CA LYS A 63 -2.17 12.77 0.03
C LYS A 63 -1.03 11.81 0.36
N VAL A 64 -1.36 10.56 0.74
CA VAL A 64 -0.38 9.47 0.88
C VAL A 64 0.11 9.02 -0.49
N THR A 65 -0.80 9.09 -1.47
CA THR A 65 -0.54 8.86 -2.89
C THR A 65 -1.26 9.94 -3.70
N ASN A 66 -0.98 10.04 -4.99
CA ASN A 66 -1.66 10.92 -5.94
C ASN A 66 -2.01 10.14 -7.22
N MET A 67 -2.82 10.73 -8.10
CA MET A 67 -3.30 10.05 -9.32
C MET A 67 -2.18 9.69 -10.31
N THR A 68 -1.00 10.32 -10.20
CA THR A 68 0.16 10.08 -11.05
C THR A 68 1.22 9.21 -10.38
N ASP A 69 0.98 8.76 -9.14
CA ASP A 69 1.90 7.94 -8.37
C ASP A 69 1.97 6.55 -8.99
N LYS A 70 3.19 6.05 -9.14
CA LYS A 70 3.48 4.77 -9.77
C LYS A 70 4.63 4.11 -9.03
N LEU A 71 4.64 2.80 -9.04
CA LEU A 71 5.78 2.03 -8.57
C LEU A 71 7.03 2.44 -9.35
N THR A 72 8.10 2.73 -8.62
CA THR A 72 9.43 2.96 -9.18
C THR A 72 9.93 1.69 -9.89
N THR A 73 10.90 1.84 -10.78
CA THR A 73 11.53 0.69 -11.48
C THR A 73 12.09 -0.34 -10.50
N ALA A 74 12.66 0.12 -9.37
CA ALA A 74 13.15 -0.75 -8.31
C ALA A 74 12.03 -1.50 -7.59
N GLU A 75 10.91 -0.84 -7.28
CA GLU A 75 9.75 -1.47 -6.64
C GLU A 75 9.07 -2.48 -7.57
N LYS A 76 8.92 -2.15 -8.87
CA LYS A 76 8.42 -3.10 -9.88
C LYS A 76 9.31 -4.34 -9.98
N LYS A 77 10.63 -4.17 -9.97
CA LYS A 77 11.57 -5.30 -10.00
C LYS A 77 11.44 -6.16 -8.73
N LYS A 78 11.26 -5.53 -7.57
CA LYS A 78 11.14 -6.25 -6.28
C LYS A 78 9.78 -6.92 -6.09
N SER A 79 8.69 -6.33 -6.59
CA SER A 79 7.36 -6.93 -6.48
C SER A 79 7.30 -8.29 -7.19
N GLY A 80 8.09 -8.46 -8.25
CA GLY A 80 8.08 -9.68 -9.04
C GLY A 80 6.83 -9.82 -9.90
N ARG A 81 6.14 -8.69 -10.18
CA ARG A 81 5.03 -8.63 -11.13
C ARG A 81 5.51 -9.13 -12.49
N LYS A 82 4.97 -10.25 -12.93
CA LYS A 82 5.10 -10.77 -14.29
C LYS A 82 3.73 -10.62 -14.92
N ASP A 83 3.45 -9.45 -15.48
CA ASP A 83 2.19 -9.13 -16.18
C ASP A 83 0.91 -9.52 -15.43
N ASP A 84 0.57 -8.76 -14.40
CA ASP A 84 -0.80 -8.75 -13.91
C ASP A 84 -1.50 -7.72 -14.81
N GLY A 85 -2.34 -8.18 -15.74
CA GLY A 85 -2.99 -7.44 -16.83
C GLY A 85 -3.88 -6.26 -16.44
N TRP A 86 -3.36 -5.35 -15.62
CA TRP A 86 -3.94 -4.12 -15.16
C TRP A 86 -2.94 -2.97 -15.39
N ASN A 87 -2.46 -2.87 -16.63
CA ASN A 87 -1.84 -1.67 -17.19
C ASN A 87 -2.24 -1.51 -18.65
#